data_AF-A0A7W3WR83-F1
#
_entry.id   AF-A0A7W3WR83-F1
#
_cell.length_a   1.000
_cell.length_b   1.000
_cell.length_c   1.000
_cell.angle_alpha   90.00
_cell.angle_beta   90.00
_cell.angle_gamma   90.00
#
_symmetry.space_group_name_H-M   'P 1'
#
loop_
_entity.id
_entity.type
_entity.pdbx_description
1 polymer ?
#
loop_
_entity_poly.entity_id
_entity_poly.type
_entity_poly.pdbx_seq_one_letter_code
_entity_poly.pdbx_strand_id
1 'polypeptide(L)'
;MRRMNGEINRLVHAFAAGQGLHPTDVHALAAILDSEEPMTPTGLREHLGLTSGAVTACLDRLERAGHVRRVRESADRRVVHLYYEQR
;
A
#
# COMPACT_ATOMS: atom_id res chain seq x y z
N MET A 1 -17.19 -5.26 -19.42
CA MET A 1 -16.24 -4.92 -18.33
C MET A 1 -16.37 -5.74 -17.04
N ARG A 2 -17.53 -6.31 -16.65
CA ARG A 2 -17.67 -7.07 -15.38
C ARG A 2 -16.81 -8.33 -15.22
N ARG A 3 -16.42 -9.01 -16.31
CA ARG A 3 -15.57 -10.22 -16.26
C ARG A 3 -14.11 -9.91 -15.88
N MET A 4 -13.57 -8.80 -16.38
CA MET A 4 -12.17 -8.40 -16.17
C MET A 4 -11.88 -8.09 -14.70
N ASN A 5 -12.78 -7.36 -14.01
CA ASN A 5 -12.62 -7.05 -12.59
C ASN A 5 -12.62 -8.30 -11.69
N GLY A 6 -13.34 -9.35 -12.07
CA GLY A 6 -13.37 -10.61 -11.31
C GLY A 6 -12.09 -11.45 -11.44
N GLU A 7 -11.33 -11.25 -12.51
CA GLU A 7 -10.04 -11.93 -12.73
C GLU A 7 -8.92 -11.19 -12.02
N ILE A 8 -8.90 -9.85 -12.10
CA ILE A 8 -7.99 -8.98 -11.34
C ILE A 8 -8.17 -9.23 -9.83
N ASN A 9 -9.40 -9.25 -9.32
CA ASN A 9 -9.63 -9.54 -7.90
C ASN A 9 -9.11 -10.92 -7.51
N ARG A 10 -9.28 -11.95 -8.34
CA ARG A 10 -8.77 -13.29 -8.04
C ARG A 10 -7.24 -13.32 -7.98
N LEU A 11 -6.56 -12.61 -8.88
CA LEU A 11 -5.10 -12.48 -8.86
C LEU A 11 -4.63 -11.72 -7.61
N VAL A 12 -5.31 -10.63 -7.25
CA VAL A 12 -5.05 -9.88 -6.01
C VAL A 12 -5.20 -10.77 -4.79
N HIS A 13 -6.28 -11.55 -4.69
CA HIS A 13 -6.50 -12.47 -3.59
C HIS A 13 -5.44 -13.58 -3.53
N ALA A 14 -5.02 -14.12 -4.67
CA ALA A 14 -3.99 -15.17 -4.73
C ALA A 14 -2.61 -14.64 -4.31
N PHE A 15 -2.21 -13.46 -4.81
CA PHE A 15 -0.97 -12.80 -4.40
C PHE A 15 -0.99 -12.47 -2.91
N ALA A 16 -2.09 -11.91 -2.43
CA ALA A 16 -2.29 -11.59 -1.03
C ALA A 16 -2.10 -12.82 -0.13
N ALA A 17 -2.75 -13.94 -0.47
CA ALA A 17 -2.63 -15.19 0.27
C ALA A 17 -1.20 -15.74 0.29
N GLY A 18 -0.47 -15.66 -0.84
CA GLY A 18 0.91 -16.11 -0.94
C GLY A 18 1.92 -15.28 -0.14
N GLN A 19 1.58 -14.02 0.19
CA GLN A 19 2.44 -13.09 0.94
C GLN A 19 1.94 -12.81 2.37
N GLY A 20 0.85 -13.45 2.80
CA GLY A 20 0.22 -13.18 4.11
C GLY A 20 -0.39 -11.77 4.23
N LEU A 21 -0.75 -11.17 3.09
CA LEU A 21 -1.34 -9.84 3.00
C LEU A 21 -2.87 -9.91 2.90
N HIS A 22 -3.53 -8.80 3.22
CA HIS A 22 -4.95 -8.60 2.90
C HIS A 22 -5.09 -8.06 1.46
N PRO A 23 -6.24 -8.29 0.80
CA PRO A 23 -6.50 -7.71 -0.52
C PRO A 23 -6.37 -6.18 -0.54
N THR A 24 -6.77 -5.52 0.55
CA THR A 24 -6.61 -4.07 0.74
C THR A 24 -5.14 -3.64 0.77
N ASP A 25 -4.24 -4.49 1.25
CA ASP A 25 -2.80 -4.19 1.28
C ASP A 25 -2.21 -4.24 -0.13
N VAL A 26 -2.71 -5.14 -0.97
CA VAL A 26 -2.32 -5.21 -2.39
C VAL A 26 -2.80 -3.96 -3.14
N HIS A 27 -4.02 -3.49 -2.88
CA HIS A 27 -4.48 -2.21 -3.44
C HIS A 27 -3.65 -1.03 -2.95
N ALA A 28 -3.24 -1.02 -1.67
CA ALA A 28 -2.35 0.00 -1.15
C ALA A 28 -0.96 -0.03 -1.78
N LEU A 29 -0.38 -1.22 -1.95
CA LEU A 29 0.88 -1.41 -2.64
C LEU A 29 0.80 -0.93 -4.10
N ALA A 30 -0.29 -1.27 -4.80
CA ALA A 30 -0.53 -0.80 -6.16
C ALA A 30 -0.60 0.74 -6.22
N ALA A 31 -1.32 1.38 -5.30
CA ALA A 31 -1.40 2.84 -5.23
C ALA A 31 -0.04 3.50 -4.96
N ILE A 32 0.79 2.91 -4.10
CA ILE A 32 2.15 3.40 -3.83
C ILE A 32 3.03 3.29 -5.09
N LEU A 33 2.91 2.19 -5.85
CA LEU A 33 3.67 1.95 -7.08
C LEU A 33 3.22 2.82 -8.26
N ASP A 34 1.92 3.15 -8.32
CA ASP A 34 1.32 3.96 -9.40
C ASP A 34 1.54 5.47 -9.19
N SER A 35 1.99 5.89 -8.00
CA SER A 35 2.19 7.30 -7.69
C SER A 35 3.47 7.85 -8.32
N GLU A 36 3.35 8.96 -9.04
CA GLU A 36 4.50 9.65 -9.65
C GLU A 36 5.41 10.33 -8.61
N GLU A 37 4.86 10.67 -7.45
CA GLU A 37 5.57 11.26 -6.32
C GLU A 37 5.56 10.31 -5.11
N PRO A 38 6.50 10.45 -4.16
CA PRO A 38 6.51 9.62 -2.95
C PRO A 38 5.19 9.74 -2.17
N MET A 39 4.42 8.64 -2.14
CA MET A 39 3.13 8.58 -1.46
C MET A 39 3.29 8.85 0.05
N THR A 40 2.36 9.60 0.65
CA THR A 40 2.31 9.77 2.13
C THR A 40 1.23 8.87 2.74
N PRO A 41 1.30 8.53 4.04
CA PRO A 41 0.21 7.82 4.73
C PRO A 41 -1.14 8.57 4.63
N THR A 42 -1.11 9.90 4.67
CA THR A 42 -2.33 10.73 4.51
C THR A 42 -2.88 10.65 3.09
N GLY A 43 -2.01 10.75 2.07
CA GLY A 43 -2.42 10.60 0.68
C GLY A 43 -2.99 9.21 0.39
N LEU A 44 -2.36 8.16 0.92
CA LEU A 44 -2.84 6.78 0.79
C LEU A 44 -4.21 6.57 1.46
N ARG A 45 -4.42 7.17 2.63
CA ARG A 45 -5.71 7.17 3.33
C ARG A 45 -6.81 7.75 2.48
N GLU A 46 -6.55 8.91 1.87
CA GLU A 46 -7.51 9.63 1.03
C GLU A 46 -7.78 8.88 -0.27
N HIS A 47 -6.74 8.34 -0.90
CA HIS A 47 -6.83 7.56 -2.12
C HIS A 47 -7.67 6.28 -1.94
N LEU A 48 -7.48 5.56 -0.83
CA LEU A 48 -8.18 4.30 -0.57
C LEU A 48 -9.48 4.45 0.24
N GLY A 49 -9.82 5.66 0.70
CA GLY A 49 -10.99 5.90 1.56
C GLY A 49 -10.93 5.15 2.90
N LEU A 50 -9.74 4.88 3.42
CA LEU A 50 -9.54 4.09 4.64
C LEU A 50 -9.48 4.98 5.89
N THR A 51 -9.68 4.37 7.05
CA THR A 51 -9.40 5.03 8.33
C THR A 51 -7.89 5.08 8.58
N SER A 52 -7.42 6.03 9.39
CA SER A 52 -5.99 6.12 9.74
C SER A 52 -5.48 4.83 10.38
N GLY A 53 -6.28 4.18 11.24
CA GLY A 53 -5.90 2.90 11.86
C GLY A 53 -5.78 1.76 10.83
N ALA A 54 -6.67 1.72 9.83
CA ALA A 54 -6.59 0.74 8.76
C ALA A 54 -5.36 0.95 7.86
N VAL A 55 -5.03 2.20 7.54
CA VAL A 55 -3.80 2.55 6.80
C VAL A 55 -2.55 2.16 7.57
N THR A 56 -2.48 2.48 8.87
CA THR A 56 -1.34 2.07 9.71
C THR A 56 -1.16 0.56 9.70
N ALA A 57 -2.22 -0.20 9.95
CA ALA A 57 -2.16 -1.66 9.97
C ALA A 57 -1.79 -2.27 8.60
N CYS A 58 -2.28 -1.68 7.50
CA CYS A 58 -1.91 -2.07 6.15
C CYS A 58 -0.41 -1.86 5.89
N LEU A 59 0.07 -0.65 6.16
CA LEU A 59 1.47 -0.30 5.98
C LEU A 59 2.39 -1.14 6.89
N ASP A 60 1.99 -1.46 8.12
CA ASP A 60 2.76 -2.34 9.00
C ASP A 60 2.90 -3.75 8.42
N ARG A 61 1.82 -4.28 7.81
CA ARG A 61 1.88 -5.58 7.11
C ARG A 61 2.77 -5.52 5.88
N LEU A 62 2.68 -4.45 5.09
CA LEU A 62 3.53 -4.27 3.90
C LEU A 62 5.01 -4.10 4.25
N GLU A 63 5.34 -3.37 5.32
CA GLU A 63 6.71 -3.25 5.83
C GLU A 63 7.22 -4.60 6.34
N ARG A 64 6.41 -5.35 7.10
CA ARG A 64 6.77 -6.69 7.58
C ARG A 64 6.97 -7.70 6.46
N ALA A 65 6.21 -7.58 5.38
CA ALA A 65 6.38 -8.38 4.16
C ALA A 65 7.57 -7.91 3.31
N GLY A 66 8.20 -6.79 3.66
CA GLY A 66 9.37 -6.24 2.97
C GLY A 66 9.04 -5.60 1.62
N HIS A 67 7.82 -5.09 1.44
CA HIS A 67 7.35 -4.43 0.22
C HIS A 67 7.40 -2.91 0.27
N VAL A 68 7.35 -2.33 1.48
CA VAL A 68 7.31 -0.88 1.66
C VAL A 68 8.30 -0.48 2.74
N ARG A 69 8.82 0.74 2.64
CA ARG A 69 9.58 1.41 3.71
C ARG A 69 9.05 2.82 3.92
N ARG A 70 8.80 3.17 5.19
CA ARG A 70 8.51 4.55 5.62
C ARG A 70 9.80 5.33 5.86
N VAL A 71 9.90 6.51 5.28
CA VAL A 71 11.06 7.40 5.42
C VAL A 71 10.58 8.75 5.90
N ARG A 72 11.16 9.25 6.99
CA ARG A 72 10.94 10.61 7.46
C ARG A 72 11.84 11.55 6.68
N GLU A 73 11.26 12.59 6.09
CA GLU A 73 12.05 13.60 5.40
C GLU A 73 12.77 14.51 6.40
N SER A 74 14.02 14.90 6.07
CA SER A 74 14.85 15.71 6.96
C SER A 74 14.46 17.19 6.95
N ALA A 75 13.88 17.69 5.86
CA ALA A 75 13.51 19.09 5.71
C ALA A 75 12.19 19.42 6.44
N ASP A 76 11.20 18.53 6.36
CA ASP A 76 10.00 18.56 7.19
C ASP A 76 9.86 17.23 7.95
N ARG A 77 10.31 17.22 9.21
CA ARG A 77 10.34 16.03 10.08
C ARG A 77 8.94 15.47 10.40
N ARG A 78 7.87 16.17 9.99
CA ARG A 78 6.48 15.75 10.17
C ARG A 78 5.96 14.92 9.00
N VAL A 79 6.63 14.96 7.84
CA VAL A 79 6.20 14.22 6.65
C VAL A 79 6.90 12.86 6.59
N VAL A 80 6.11 11.82 6.31
CA VAL A 80 6.56 10.45 6.09
C VAL A 80 6.22 10.09 4.66
N HIS A 81 7.23 9.69 3.90
CA HIS A 81 7.08 9.15 2.55
C HIS A 81 7.16 7.63 2.56
N LEU A 82 6.39 7.02 1.67
CA LEU A 82 6.30 5.58 1.45
C LEU A 82 7.04 5.26 0.17
N TYR A 83 7.98 4.32 0.24
CA TYR A 83 8.71 3.83 -0.92
C TYR A 83 8.48 2.34 -1.06
N TYR A 84 8.33 1.88 -2.30
CA TYR A 84 8.44 0.46 -2.59
C TYR A 84 9.87 -0.01 -2.32
N GLU A 85 10.00 -1.13 -1.62
CA GLU A 85 11.25 -1.82 -1.41
C GLU A 85 11.04 -3.28 -1.82
N GLN A 86 11.93 -3.83 -2.62
CA GLN A 86 11.91 -5.25 -2.94
C GLN A 86 13.15 -5.88 -2.32
N ARG A 87 12.94 -6.77 -1.35
CA ARG A 87 14.02 -7.57 -0.76
C ARG A 87 14.27 -8.84 -1.55
#